data_AF-A0A554MC93-F1
#
_entry.id   AF-A0A554MC93-F1
#
_cell.length_a   1.000
_cell.length_b   1.000
_cell.length_c   1.000
_cell.angle_alpha   90.00
_cell.angle_beta   90.00
_cell.angle_gamma   90.00
#
_symmetry.space_group_name_H-M   'P 1'
#
loop_
_entity.id
_entity.type
_entity.pdbx_description
1 polymer ?
#
loop_
_entity_poly.entity_id
_entity_poly.type
_entity_poly.pdbx_seq_one_letter_code
_entity_poly.pdbx_strand_id
1 'polypeptide(L)'
;MSWSERKKTKYVLIILLIAILLGLLFFVDFKSATCTDGKQNQDERGIDCGGQCSNVCRFSTEDPVIKWSRAFIVKDGIYNALAYVENPNTNLEAKGMYYIFKLYDENGILVYERKGKADISAQRTIPIFEETMQTGNRIPKRTTFEFTSSPNWTKTQEDLSVQEPGVKNMVIKNEGGFTKLEALLENLTLNQIQNVEVISILFDIDGNAINSSRTVVDFVGKDSSESIVFTWPYEFADQVSKIEIIPLGYNVLK
;
A
#
# COMPACT_ATOMS: atom_id res chain seq x y z
N MET A 1 71.18 -26.35 8.38
CA MET A 1 69.81 -26.90 8.25
C MET A 1 69.89 -28.40 8.22
N SER A 2 69.39 -29.05 9.27
CA SER A 2 69.32 -30.51 9.34
C SER A 2 68.30 -31.05 8.32
N TRP A 3 68.47 -32.30 7.90
CA TRP A 3 67.56 -32.96 6.94
C TRP A 3 66.10 -33.00 7.42
N SER A 4 65.88 -32.99 8.74
CA SER A 4 64.54 -32.95 9.34
C SER A 4 63.89 -31.55 9.23
N GLU A 5 64.66 -30.47 9.33
CA GLU A 5 64.19 -29.09 9.17
C GLU A 5 63.72 -28.79 7.74
N ARG A 6 64.40 -29.36 6.73
CA ARG A 6 64.01 -29.22 5.31
C ARG A 6 62.71 -29.96 4.97
N LYS A 7 62.41 -31.08 5.64
CA LYS A 7 61.15 -31.80 5.44
C LYS A 7 59.99 -31.12 6.18
N LYS A 8 60.20 -30.65 7.41
CA LYS A 8 59.19 -29.91 8.18
C LYS A 8 58.76 -28.61 7.49
N THR A 9 59.71 -27.84 6.96
CA THR A 9 59.43 -26.60 6.20
C THR A 9 58.61 -26.88 4.93
N LYS A 10 58.90 -27.98 4.21
CA LYS A 10 58.07 -28.40 3.06
C LYS A 10 56.63 -28.73 3.45
N TYR A 11 56.40 -29.47 4.55
CA TYR A 11 55.04 -29.81 4.98
C TYR A 11 54.25 -28.58 5.43
N VAL A 12 54.88 -27.66 6.17
CA VAL A 12 54.23 -26.40 6.58
C VAL A 12 53.85 -25.57 5.36
N LEU A 13 54.75 -25.43 4.37
CA LEU A 13 54.44 -24.73 3.12
C LEU A 13 53.28 -25.37 2.36
N ILE A 14 53.21 -26.70 2.27
CA ILE A 14 52.11 -27.40 1.61
C ILE A 14 50.78 -27.15 2.33
N ILE A 15 50.75 -27.24 3.66
CA ILE A 15 49.54 -26.96 4.45
C ILE A 15 49.08 -25.52 4.27
N LEU A 16 50.02 -24.57 4.26
CA LEU A 16 49.73 -23.15 4.08
C LEU A 16 49.20 -22.86 2.67
N LEU A 17 49.75 -23.54 1.66
CA LEU A 17 49.28 -23.46 0.28
C LEU A 17 47.87 -24.06 0.13
N ILE A 18 47.59 -25.20 0.77
CA ILE A 18 46.24 -25.79 0.83
C ILE A 18 45.26 -24.86 1.55
N ALA A 19 45.66 -24.24 2.66
CA ALA A 19 44.82 -23.29 3.41
C ALA A 19 44.51 -22.04 2.58
N ILE A 20 45.48 -21.51 1.83
CA ILE A 20 45.27 -20.40 0.89
C ILE A 20 44.32 -20.82 -0.24
N LEU A 21 44.48 -22.03 -0.77
CA LEU A 21 43.66 -22.54 -1.88
C LEU A 21 42.21 -22.79 -1.44
N LEU A 22 42.01 -23.33 -0.24
CA LEU A 22 40.70 -23.47 0.41
C LEU A 22 40.08 -22.10 0.74
N GLY A 23 40.89 -21.15 1.24
CA GLY A 23 40.45 -19.79 1.49
C GLY A 23 40.01 -19.07 0.21
N LEU A 24 40.76 -19.20 -0.88
CA LEU A 24 40.38 -18.67 -2.20
C LEU A 24 39.10 -19.32 -2.73
N LEU A 25 38.96 -20.64 -2.61
CA LEU A 25 37.72 -21.36 -2.97
C LEU A 25 36.51 -20.82 -2.19
N PHE A 26 36.68 -20.59 -0.89
CA PHE A 26 35.65 -20.02 -0.03
C PHE A 26 35.29 -18.57 -0.43
N PHE A 27 36.28 -17.72 -0.74
CA PHE A 27 36.03 -16.33 -1.12
C PHE A 27 35.38 -16.16 -2.51
N VAL A 28 35.52 -17.13 -3.43
CA VAL A 28 34.92 -17.05 -4.77
C VAL A 28 33.41 -17.34 -4.75
N ASP A 29 32.94 -18.18 -3.81
CA ASP A 29 31.51 -18.51 -3.66
C ASP A 29 30.70 -17.44 -2.91
N PHE A 30 31.34 -16.56 -2.14
CA PHE A 30 30.67 -15.48 -1.39
C PHE A 30 30.45 -14.19 -2.21
N LYS A 31 30.05 -14.31 -3.48
CA LYS A 31 29.52 -13.14 -4.20
C LYS A 31 28.06 -12.93 -3.79
N SER A 32 27.80 -11.85 -3.07
CA SER A 32 26.45 -11.37 -2.77
C SER A 32 25.60 -11.34 -4.05
N ALA A 33 24.34 -11.75 -3.96
CA ALA A 33 23.40 -11.70 -5.09
C ALA A 33 23.32 -10.28 -5.66
N THR A 34 23.54 -10.13 -6.96
CA THR A 34 23.54 -8.85 -7.66
C THR A 34 22.23 -8.63 -8.39
N CYS A 35 21.18 -8.26 -7.64
CA CYS A 35 19.81 -8.05 -8.15
C CYS A 35 19.60 -6.76 -8.98
N THR A 36 20.65 -6.19 -9.59
CA THR A 36 20.60 -4.93 -10.35
C THR A 36 21.66 -4.86 -11.46
N ASP A 37 22.32 -5.98 -11.78
CA ASP A 37 23.47 -5.99 -12.70
C ASP A 37 23.11 -6.35 -14.15
N GLY A 38 21.82 -6.55 -14.44
CA GLY A 38 21.30 -6.88 -15.75
C GLY A 38 21.57 -8.32 -16.17
N LYS A 39 21.97 -9.21 -15.25
CA LYS A 39 22.30 -10.61 -15.54
C LYS A 39 21.58 -11.55 -14.61
N GLN A 40 20.93 -12.56 -15.19
CA GLN A 40 20.39 -13.67 -14.40
C GLN A 40 21.53 -14.50 -13.80
N ASN A 41 21.67 -14.45 -12.48
CA ASN A 41 22.66 -15.22 -11.74
C ASN A 41 22.09 -15.81 -10.45
N GLN A 42 22.86 -16.69 -9.80
CA GLN A 42 22.47 -17.31 -8.53
C GLN A 42 21.08 -18.00 -8.58
N ASP A 43 20.16 -17.61 -7.70
CA ASP A 43 18.81 -18.18 -7.56
C ASP A 43 17.71 -17.32 -8.20
N GLU A 44 18.09 -16.36 -9.04
CA GLU A 44 17.16 -15.50 -9.78
C GLU A 44 16.30 -16.30 -10.77
N ARG A 45 14.99 -15.99 -10.80
CA ARG A 45 14.03 -16.61 -11.72
C ARG A 45 13.94 -15.89 -13.06
N GLY A 46 14.41 -14.65 -13.12
CA GLY A 46 14.59 -13.84 -14.32
C GLY A 46 15.68 -12.81 -14.07
N ILE A 47 16.03 -12.01 -15.07
CA ILE A 47 17.11 -11.01 -14.94
C ILE A 47 16.78 -10.04 -13.78
N ASP A 48 17.62 -10.00 -12.75
CA ASP A 48 17.50 -9.13 -11.58
C ASP A 48 16.19 -9.31 -10.78
N CYS A 49 15.57 -10.50 -10.83
CA CYS A 49 14.29 -10.75 -10.15
C CYS A 49 14.10 -12.20 -9.66
N GLY A 50 13.30 -12.34 -8.59
CA GLY A 50 13.03 -13.63 -7.97
C GLY A 50 14.17 -14.12 -7.05
N GLY A 51 14.07 -15.35 -6.54
CA GLY A 51 15.06 -15.87 -5.59
C GLY A 51 15.20 -15.01 -4.34
N GLN A 52 16.45 -14.69 -3.98
CA GLN A 52 16.84 -13.78 -2.90
C GLN A 52 16.56 -12.30 -3.19
N CYS A 53 16.23 -11.92 -4.42
CA CYS A 53 15.91 -10.54 -4.76
C CYS A 53 14.58 -10.08 -4.15
N SER A 54 14.53 -8.79 -3.78
CA SER A 54 13.33 -8.11 -3.32
C SER A 54 12.32 -7.89 -4.46
N ASN A 55 12.85 -7.61 -5.67
CA ASN A 55 12.07 -7.44 -6.88
C ASN A 55 11.46 -8.78 -7.32
N VAL A 56 10.17 -8.74 -7.63
CA VAL A 56 9.45 -9.91 -8.14
C VAL A 56 9.36 -9.85 -9.65
N CYS A 57 9.56 -11.00 -10.30
CA CYS A 57 9.49 -11.07 -11.75
C CYS A 57 8.06 -10.81 -12.23
N ARG A 58 7.91 -9.91 -13.20
CA ARG A 58 6.60 -9.46 -13.72
C ARG A 58 5.69 -10.59 -14.20
N PHE A 59 6.24 -11.68 -14.75
CA PHE A 59 5.45 -12.83 -15.20
C PHE A 59 4.82 -13.64 -14.06
N SER A 60 5.20 -13.37 -12.80
CA SER A 60 4.66 -14.00 -11.60
C SER A 60 3.74 -13.08 -10.79
N THR A 61 3.31 -11.96 -11.39
CA THR A 61 2.49 -10.95 -10.73
C THR A 61 1.30 -10.58 -11.59
N GLU A 62 0.19 -10.22 -10.95
CA GLU A 62 -1.00 -9.69 -11.60
C GLU A 62 -1.11 -8.17 -11.41
N ASP A 63 -1.74 -7.47 -12.36
CA ASP A 63 -1.97 -6.04 -12.26
C ASP A 63 -3.12 -5.73 -11.27
N PRO A 64 -3.10 -4.57 -10.58
CA PRO A 64 -4.18 -4.18 -9.68
C PRO A 64 -5.52 -4.02 -10.42
N VAL A 65 -6.60 -4.50 -9.81
CA VAL A 65 -7.93 -4.51 -10.40
C VAL A 65 -8.76 -3.35 -9.85
N ILE A 66 -9.16 -2.43 -10.72
CA ILE A 66 -10.05 -1.32 -10.34
C ILE A 66 -11.48 -1.84 -10.28
N LYS A 67 -12.04 -2.01 -9.08
CA LYS A 67 -13.40 -2.53 -8.88
C LYS A 67 -14.44 -1.50 -9.29
N TRP A 68 -14.23 -0.25 -8.88
CA TRP A 68 -15.06 0.90 -9.28
C TRP A 68 -14.35 2.22 -8.96
N SER A 69 -14.82 3.29 -9.58
CA SER A 69 -14.44 4.67 -9.24
C SER A 69 -15.65 5.59 -9.26
N ARG A 70 -15.81 6.43 -8.25
CA ARG A 70 -16.97 7.33 -8.11
C ARG A 70 -16.55 8.68 -7.54
N ALA A 71 -17.23 9.74 -7.98
CA ALA A 71 -17.13 11.05 -7.36
C ALA A 71 -18.32 11.29 -6.44
N PHE A 72 -18.07 11.93 -5.30
CA PHE A 72 -19.05 12.22 -4.26
C PHE A 72 -19.12 13.73 -4.04
N ILE A 73 -20.32 14.29 -4.07
CA ILE A 73 -20.51 15.72 -3.82
C ILE A 73 -20.22 16.02 -2.36
N VAL A 74 -19.39 17.03 -2.12
CA VAL A 74 -19.18 17.59 -0.78
C VAL A 74 -20.11 18.79 -0.61
N LYS A 75 -20.00 19.75 -1.53
CA LYS A 75 -20.89 20.90 -1.66
C LYS A 75 -20.91 21.36 -3.10
N ASP A 76 -21.74 22.35 -3.44
CA ASP A 76 -21.84 22.87 -4.80
C ASP A 76 -20.46 23.16 -5.40
N GLY A 77 -20.17 22.47 -6.51
CA GLY A 77 -18.91 22.58 -7.26
C GLY A 77 -17.67 21.95 -6.63
N ILE A 78 -17.80 21.24 -5.50
CA ILE A 78 -16.69 20.54 -4.84
C ILE A 78 -17.04 19.07 -4.65
N TYR A 79 -16.18 18.20 -5.17
CA TYR A 79 -16.33 16.76 -5.10
C TYR A 79 -15.09 16.12 -4.46
N ASN A 80 -15.30 14.99 -3.81
CA ASN A 80 -14.25 14.02 -3.57
C ASN A 80 -14.35 12.91 -4.63
N ALA A 81 -13.29 12.16 -4.85
CA ALA A 81 -13.32 10.96 -5.66
C ALA A 81 -12.65 9.80 -4.95
N LEU A 82 -13.17 8.60 -5.17
CA LEU A 82 -12.61 7.37 -4.62
C LEU A 82 -12.56 6.31 -5.73
N ALA A 83 -11.43 5.61 -5.82
CA ALA A 83 -11.26 4.41 -6.63
C ALA A 83 -10.97 3.22 -5.70
N TYR A 84 -11.80 2.20 -5.79
CA TYR A 84 -11.70 1.00 -4.96
C TYR A 84 -10.89 -0.04 -5.74
N VAL A 85 -9.63 -0.24 -5.34
CA VAL A 85 -8.64 -1.00 -6.11
C VAL A 85 -8.24 -2.26 -5.35
N GLU A 86 -8.40 -3.43 -5.97
CA GLU A 86 -7.99 -4.71 -5.40
C GLU A 86 -6.58 -5.09 -5.86
N ASN A 87 -5.70 -5.41 -4.92
CA ASN A 87 -4.43 -6.05 -5.22
C ASN A 87 -4.62 -7.59 -5.20
N PRO A 88 -4.58 -8.28 -6.36
CA PRO A 88 -4.70 -9.73 -6.40
C PRO A 88 -3.47 -10.46 -5.81
N ASN A 89 -2.33 -9.77 -5.69
CA ASN A 89 -1.10 -10.35 -5.16
C ASN A 89 -1.09 -10.28 -3.63
N THR A 90 -1.07 -11.44 -2.96
CA THR A 90 -1.28 -11.49 -1.50
C THR A 90 -0.15 -10.90 -0.66
N ASN A 91 1.10 -11.05 -1.10
CA ASN A 91 2.30 -10.69 -0.32
C ASN A 91 3.21 -9.71 -1.06
N LEU A 92 2.67 -9.02 -2.07
CA LEU A 92 3.40 -8.08 -2.91
C LEU A 92 2.80 -6.70 -2.76
N GLU A 93 3.68 -5.71 -2.65
CA GLU A 93 3.32 -4.30 -2.64
C GLU A 93 3.97 -3.57 -3.81
N ALA A 94 3.34 -2.49 -4.27
CA ALA A 94 3.90 -1.60 -5.27
C ALA A 94 3.75 -0.15 -4.78
N LYS A 95 4.87 0.55 -4.60
CA LYS A 95 4.90 1.93 -4.10
C LYS A 95 5.00 2.96 -5.21
N GLY A 96 4.39 4.13 -5.00
CA GLY A 96 4.53 5.30 -5.86
C GLY A 96 3.86 5.15 -7.23
N MET A 97 2.78 4.39 -7.32
CA MET A 97 2.03 4.18 -8.56
C MET A 97 1.33 5.45 -9.00
N TYR A 98 1.70 5.97 -10.18
CA TYR A 98 1.04 7.15 -10.75
C TYR A 98 -0.35 6.77 -11.26
N TYR A 99 -1.33 7.61 -10.96
CA TYR A 99 -2.70 7.45 -11.43
C TYR A 99 -3.31 8.78 -11.88
N ILE A 100 -4.46 8.68 -12.52
CA ILE A 100 -5.27 9.83 -12.89
C ILE A 100 -6.76 9.56 -12.69
N PHE A 101 -7.44 10.50 -12.05
CA PHE A 101 -8.90 10.62 -12.02
C PHE A 101 -9.35 11.60 -13.10
N LYS A 102 -10.43 11.25 -13.80
CA LYS A 102 -11.11 12.14 -14.75
C LYS A 102 -12.62 12.13 -14.46
N LEU A 103 -13.19 13.32 -14.34
CA LEU A 103 -14.62 13.54 -14.07
C LEU A 103 -15.24 14.11 -15.34
N TYR A 104 -16.34 13.51 -15.79
CA TYR A 104 -17.08 13.92 -16.98
C TYR A 104 -18.52 14.29 -16.61
N ASP A 105 -19.06 15.29 -17.27
CA ASP A 105 -20.48 15.65 -17.16
C ASP A 105 -21.38 14.68 -17.96
N GLU A 106 -22.68 14.95 -17.96
CA GLU A 106 -23.70 14.17 -18.67
C GLU A 106 -23.46 14.10 -20.19
N ASN A 107 -22.84 15.12 -20.77
CA ASN A 107 -22.52 15.17 -22.21
C ASN A 107 -21.18 14.50 -22.52
N GLY A 108 -20.51 13.91 -21.52
CA GLY A 108 -19.19 13.29 -21.66
C GLY A 108 -18.04 14.29 -21.76
N ILE A 109 -18.25 15.57 -21.43
CA ILE A 109 -17.21 16.59 -21.46
C ILE A 109 -16.36 16.46 -20.18
N LEU A 110 -15.04 16.45 -20.33
CA LEU A 110 -14.12 16.47 -19.20
C LEU A 110 -14.31 17.75 -18.38
N VAL A 111 -14.60 17.59 -17.10
CA VAL A 111 -14.84 18.67 -16.13
C VAL A 111 -13.62 18.89 -15.26
N TYR A 112 -12.98 17.81 -14.82
CA TYR A 112 -11.85 17.88 -13.91
C TYR A 112 -10.91 16.69 -14.12
N GLU A 113 -9.61 16.93 -13.91
CA GLU A 113 -8.56 15.93 -13.94
C GLU A 113 -7.68 16.08 -12.70
N ARG A 114 -7.40 14.98 -12.01
CA ARG A 114 -6.48 14.92 -10.86
C ARG A 114 -5.46 13.82 -11.11
N LYS A 115 -4.17 14.16 -11.04
CA LYS A 115 -3.06 13.21 -11.08
C LYS A 115 -2.51 13.05 -9.67
N GLY A 116 -2.18 11.83 -9.31
CA GLY A 116 -1.68 11.51 -7.99
C GLY A 116 -0.74 10.31 -8.00
N LYS A 117 -0.30 9.93 -6.80
CA LYS A 117 0.43 8.70 -6.53
C LYS A 117 -0.27 7.93 -5.42
N ALA A 118 -0.31 6.62 -5.56
CA ALA A 118 -0.80 5.73 -4.51
C ALA A 118 0.19 4.59 -4.30
N ASP A 119 0.22 4.09 -3.07
CA ASP A 119 0.85 2.82 -2.77
C ASP A 119 -0.22 1.73 -2.83
N ILE A 120 0.15 0.60 -3.41
CA ILE A 120 -0.66 -0.61 -3.48
C ILE A 120 -0.07 -1.55 -2.44
N SER A 121 -0.62 -1.52 -1.24
CA SER A 121 -0.19 -2.40 -0.17
C SER A 121 -0.48 -3.86 -0.52
N ALA A 122 0.30 -4.78 0.06
CA ALA A 122 -0.20 -6.12 0.28
C ALA A 122 -1.38 -6.02 1.26
N GLN A 123 -2.27 -7.00 1.24
CA GLN A 123 -3.56 -6.98 1.96
C GLN A 123 -4.66 -6.28 1.15
N ARG A 124 -5.80 -6.97 1.10
CA ARG A 124 -6.75 -6.86 -0.01
C ARG A 124 -7.50 -5.52 0.04
N THR A 125 -7.80 -5.01 -1.14
CA THR A 125 -8.54 -3.78 -1.45
C THR A 125 -8.09 -2.48 -0.77
N ILE A 126 -7.58 -1.56 -1.59
CA ILE A 126 -7.13 -0.22 -1.21
C ILE A 126 -8.08 0.83 -1.80
N PRO A 127 -8.70 1.69 -0.98
CA PRO A 127 -9.38 2.88 -1.47
C PRO A 127 -8.39 4.00 -1.75
N ILE A 128 -8.29 4.43 -3.00
CA ILE A 128 -7.52 5.61 -3.39
C ILE A 128 -8.47 6.80 -3.40
N PHE A 129 -8.21 7.77 -2.52
CA PHE A 129 -9.10 8.90 -2.28
C PHE A 129 -8.45 10.22 -2.65
N GLU A 130 -9.21 11.08 -3.29
CA GLU A 130 -8.82 12.43 -3.68
C GLU A 130 -9.87 13.43 -3.21
N GLU A 131 -9.43 14.47 -2.51
CA GLU A 131 -10.30 15.46 -1.91
C GLU A 131 -10.32 16.78 -2.67
N THR A 132 -11.40 17.54 -2.47
CA THR A 132 -11.48 18.96 -2.90
C THR A 132 -11.26 19.15 -4.41
N MET A 133 -11.91 18.33 -5.23
CA MET A 133 -11.93 18.47 -6.68
C MET A 133 -12.94 19.56 -7.08
N GLN A 134 -12.44 20.70 -7.54
CA GLN A 134 -13.24 21.89 -7.87
C GLN A 134 -13.78 21.82 -9.30
N THR A 135 -15.04 21.42 -9.44
CA THR A 135 -15.74 21.23 -10.72
C THR A 135 -16.54 22.47 -11.16
N GLY A 136 -16.63 23.49 -10.31
CA GLY A 136 -17.36 24.72 -10.59
C GLY A 136 -18.85 24.44 -10.75
N ASN A 137 -19.45 24.88 -11.85
CA ASN A 137 -20.90 24.72 -12.08
C ASN A 137 -21.27 23.43 -12.82
N ARG A 138 -20.28 22.60 -13.17
CA ARG A 138 -20.53 21.35 -13.91
C ARG A 138 -20.67 20.19 -12.94
N ILE A 139 -21.72 19.41 -13.12
CA ILE A 139 -22.03 18.25 -12.28
C ILE A 139 -21.40 17.00 -12.93
N PRO A 140 -20.42 16.35 -12.30
CA PRO A 140 -19.90 15.07 -12.75
C PRO A 140 -20.99 14.00 -12.73
N LYS A 141 -21.10 13.25 -13.82
CA LYS A 141 -21.97 12.06 -13.95
C LYS A 141 -21.17 10.78 -14.16
N ARG A 142 -19.93 10.88 -14.62
CA ARG A 142 -19.03 9.74 -14.80
C ARG A 142 -17.65 10.05 -14.26
N THR A 143 -17.10 9.12 -13.48
CA THR A 143 -15.74 9.17 -12.95
C THR A 143 -14.96 8.00 -13.50
N THR A 144 -13.77 8.25 -14.02
CA THR A 144 -12.83 7.20 -14.42
C THR A 144 -11.55 7.33 -13.62
N PHE A 145 -10.95 6.19 -13.33
CA PHE A 145 -9.66 6.07 -12.69
C PHE A 145 -8.77 5.14 -13.52
N GLU A 146 -7.51 5.50 -13.72
CA GLU A 146 -6.54 4.66 -14.42
C GLU A 146 -5.15 4.84 -13.82
N PHE A 147 -4.39 3.73 -13.71
CA PHE A 147 -2.96 3.80 -13.45
C PHE A 147 -2.22 4.19 -14.73
N THR A 148 -1.28 5.12 -14.60
CA THR A 148 -0.47 5.66 -15.72
C THR A 148 0.97 5.14 -15.70
N SER A 149 1.37 4.43 -14.65
CA SER A 149 2.65 3.72 -14.53
C SER A 149 2.43 2.23 -14.32
N SER A 150 3.42 1.41 -14.69
CA SER A 150 3.43 -0.02 -14.37
C SER A 150 3.90 -0.26 -12.92
N PRO A 151 3.35 -1.28 -12.23
CA PRO A 151 3.78 -1.63 -10.88
C PRO A 151 5.18 -2.22 -10.86
N ASN A 152 5.99 -1.73 -9.92
CA ASN A 152 7.22 -2.38 -9.51
C ASN A 152 6.94 -3.17 -8.23
N TRP A 153 6.66 -4.46 -8.39
CA TRP A 153 6.27 -5.33 -7.29
C TRP A 153 7.48 -5.74 -6.46
N THR A 154 7.39 -5.47 -5.16
CA THR A 154 8.34 -5.93 -4.17
C THR A 154 7.64 -6.83 -3.16
N LYS A 155 8.36 -7.83 -2.64
CA LYS A 155 7.87 -8.60 -1.50
C LYS A 155 7.65 -7.66 -0.31
N THR A 156 6.50 -7.77 0.34
CA THR A 156 6.21 -6.97 1.54
C THR A 156 7.22 -7.29 2.63
N GLN A 157 7.86 -6.24 3.15
CA GLN A 157 8.77 -6.33 4.29
C GLN A 157 8.07 -6.15 5.64
N GLU A 158 6.80 -5.75 5.61
CA GLU A 158 5.97 -5.79 6.81
C GLU A 158 5.86 -7.24 7.27
N ASP A 159 6.28 -7.46 8.51
CA ASP A 159 6.05 -8.72 9.18
C ASP A 159 4.54 -8.93 9.18
N LEU A 160 4.05 -10.02 8.57
CA LEU A 160 2.63 -10.39 8.54
C LEU A 160 2.06 -10.56 9.97
N SER A 161 2.91 -10.49 11.00
CA SER A 161 2.54 -10.41 12.42
C SER A 161 2.11 -9.02 12.91
N VAL A 162 2.38 -7.94 12.16
CA VAL A 162 1.95 -6.58 12.52
C VAL A 162 0.45 -6.50 12.31
N GLN A 163 -0.28 -6.59 13.41
CA GLN A 163 -1.72 -6.45 13.42
C GLN A 163 -2.10 -5.05 12.92
N GLU A 164 -2.91 -4.99 11.86
CA GLU A 164 -3.46 -3.73 11.36
C GLU A 164 -4.38 -3.07 12.41
N PRO A 165 -4.47 -1.74 12.42
CA PRO A 165 -5.40 -1.03 13.29
C PRO A 165 -6.83 -1.51 13.03
N GLY A 166 -7.52 -1.88 14.10
CA GLY A 166 -8.92 -2.31 14.05
C GLY A 166 -9.86 -1.11 14.07
N VAL A 167 -11.11 -1.31 13.64
CA VAL A 167 -12.18 -0.31 13.79
C VAL A 167 -13.38 -0.93 14.48
N LYS A 168 -13.91 -0.24 15.50
CA LYS A 168 -15.07 -0.69 16.30
C LYS A 168 -16.08 0.42 16.52
N ASN A 169 -17.25 0.04 17.03
CA ASN A 169 -18.30 0.94 17.50
C ASN A 169 -18.70 2.01 16.47
N MET A 170 -18.90 1.58 15.22
CA MET A 170 -19.36 2.46 14.14
C MET A 170 -20.80 2.89 14.40
N VAL A 171 -21.03 4.18 14.53
CA VAL A 171 -22.34 4.78 14.76
C VAL A 171 -22.53 5.95 13.81
N ILE A 172 -23.56 5.87 12.96
CA ILE A 172 -23.94 6.95 12.04
C ILE A 172 -25.23 7.62 12.54
N LYS A 173 -25.25 8.96 12.51
CA LYS A 173 -26.39 9.77 12.95
C LYS A 173 -26.59 10.97 12.02
N ASN A 174 -27.84 11.31 11.77
CA ASN A 174 -28.22 12.57 11.17
C ASN A 174 -28.58 13.55 12.30
N GLU A 175 -27.87 14.67 12.38
CA GLU A 175 -28.07 15.67 13.43
C GLU A 175 -27.87 17.09 12.86
N GLY A 176 -28.89 17.93 12.99
CA GLY A 176 -28.81 19.35 12.64
C GLY A 176 -28.57 19.66 11.16
N GLY A 177 -28.98 18.78 10.24
CA GLY A 177 -28.74 18.95 8.79
C GLY A 177 -27.42 18.37 8.31
N PHE A 178 -26.68 17.65 9.17
CA PHE A 178 -25.41 16.99 8.86
C PHE A 178 -25.53 15.50 9.14
N THR A 179 -24.80 14.67 8.39
CA THR A 179 -24.53 13.29 8.80
C THR A 179 -23.17 13.21 9.49
N LYS A 180 -23.13 12.50 10.61
CA LYS A 180 -21.91 12.21 11.38
C LYS A 180 -21.74 10.70 11.52
N LEU A 181 -20.55 10.20 11.24
CA LEU A 181 -20.11 8.83 11.54
C LEU A 181 -19.03 8.89 12.62
N GLU A 182 -19.28 8.26 13.75
CA GLU A 182 -18.34 8.09 14.86
C GLU A 182 -17.87 6.63 14.88
N ALA A 183 -16.59 6.40 15.12
CA ALA A 183 -16.03 5.06 15.35
C ALA A 183 -14.80 5.14 16.27
N LEU A 184 -14.32 3.98 16.71
CA LEU A 184 -13.08 3.85 17.47
C LEU A 184 -12.03 3.16 16.61
N LEU A 185 -10.89 3.82 16.43
CA LEU A 185 -9.68 3.25 15.84
C LEU A 185 -8.87 2.57 16.95
N GLU A 186 -8.66 1.27 16.86
CA GLU A 186 -7.97 0.45 17.87
C GLU A 186 -6.56 0.08 17.39
N ASN A 187 -5.56 0.30 18.23
CA ASN A 187 -4.23 -0.26 18.05
C ASN A 187 -3.96 -1.31 19.12
N LEU A 188 -4.01 -2.58 18.73
CA LEU A 188 -3.76 -3.74 19.60
C LEU A 188 -2.27 -4.12 19.66
N THR A 189 -1.41 -3.38 18.96
CA THR A 189 0.03 -3.64 18.98
C THR A 189 0.71 -3.01 20.19
N LEU A 190 1.90 -3.50 20.51
CA LEU A 190 2.76 -2.95 21.57
C LEU A 190 3.48 -1.65 21.17
N ASN A 191 3.41 -1.29 19.89
CA ASN A 191 4.04 -0.11 19.32
C ASN A 191 3.01 0.99 19.16
N GLN A 192 3.45 2.24 19.21
CA GLN A 192 2.58 3.37 18.90
C GLN A 192 2.49 3.53 17.37
N ILE A 193 1.32 3.92 16.87
CA ILE A 193 1.14 4.26 15.45
C ILE A 193 0.86 5.75 15.27
N GLN A 194 1.27 6.31 14.14
CA GLN A 194 1.16 7.73 13.84
C GLN A 194 0.70 8.00 12.42
N ASN A 195 0.11 9.18 12.21
CA ASN A 195 -0.36 9.67 10.93
C ASN A 195 -1.24 8.65 10.22
N VAL A 196 -2.17 8.05 10.97
CA VAL A 196 -3.06 7.01 10.46
C VAL A 196 -4.10 7.68 9.59
N GLU A 197 -3.98 7.51 8.28
CA GLU A 197 -5.01 7.92 7.35
C GLU A 197 -6.19 6.94 7.47
N VAL A 198 -7.41 7.45 7.55
CA VAL A 198 -8.59 6.60 7.67
C VAL A 198 -9.62 7.05 6.67
N ILE A 199 -10.06 6.12 5.82
CA ILE A 199 -11.08 6.36 4.81
C ILE A 199 -12.35 5.62 5.20
N SER A 200 -13.48 6.33 5.20
CA SER A 200 -14.82 5.74 5.34
C SER A 200 -15.50 5.66 3.98
N ILE A 201 -16.25 4.58 3.77
CA ILE A 201 -17.12 4.36 2.61
C ILE A 201 -18.48 3.91 3.14
N LEU A 202 -19.53 4.60 2.70
CA LEU A 202 -20.91 4.30 3.03
C LEU A 202 -21.55 3.60 1.84
N PHE A 203 -22.34 2.55 2.09
CA PHE A 203 -23.05 1.80 1.05
C PHE A 203 -24.56 1.76 1.30
N ASP A 204 -25.33 1.78 0.22
CA ASP A 204 -26.78 1.52 0.23
C ASP A 204 -27.09 0.01 0.34
N ILE A 205 -28.37 -0.35 0.38
CA ILE A 205 -28.83 -1.75 0.46
C ILE A 205 -28.46 -2.61 -0.76
N ASP A 206 -28.25 -1.98 -1.91
CA ASP A 206 -27.87 -2.64 -3.16
C ASP A 206 -26.34 -2.80 -3.29
N GLY A 207 -25.58 -2.29 -2.31
CA GLY A 207 -24.12 -2.36 -2.28
C GLY A 207 -23.43 -1.27 -3.09
N ASN A 208 -24.12 -0.21 -3.51
CA ASN A 208 -23.49 0.93 -4.15
C ASN A 208 -22.90 1.88 -3.10
N ALA A 209 -21.68 2.35 -3.35
CA ALA A 209 -21.06 3.38 -2.51
C ALA A 209 -21.81 4.71 -2.67
N ILE A 210 -22.45 5.21 -1.61
CA ILE A 210 -23.22 6.46 -1.62
C ILE A 210 -22.37 7.67 -1.23
N ASN A 211 -21.37 7.47 -0.36
CA ASN A 211 -20.42 8.51 0.00
C ASN A 211 -19.11 7.97 0.55
N SER A 212 -18.13 8.85 0.66
CA SER A 212 -16.86 8.56 1.33
C SER A 212 -16.30 9.82 1.99
N SER A 213 -15.53 9.63 3.06
CA SER A 213 -14.83 10.71 3.74
C SER A 213 -13.50 10.23 4.28
N ARG A 214 -12.57 11.17 4.48
CA ARG A 214 -11.22 10.91 4.96
C ARG A 214 -10.98 11.70 6.24
N THR A 215 -10.28 11.07 7.18
CA THR A 215 -9.69 11.74 8.34
C THR A 215 -8.27 11.24 8.54
N VAL A 216 -7.49 11.98 9.33
CA VAL A 216 -6.15 11.57 9.76
C VAL A 216 -6.12 11.57 11.28
N VAL A 217 -5.55 10.53 11.86
CA VAL A 217 -5.31 10.42 13.30
C VAL A 217 -3.81 10.52 13.55
N ASP A 218 -3.41 11.57 14.26
CA ASP A 218 -2.00 11.89 14.43
C ASP A 218 -1.25 10.81 15.23
N PHE A 219 -1.89 10.28 16.29
CA PHE A 219 -1.29 9.30 17.20
C PHE A 219 -2.34 8.33 17.71
N VAL A 220 -2.03 7.04 17.76
CA VAL A 220 -2.77 6.03 18.54
C VAL A 220 -1.75 5.28 19.39
N GLY A 221 -1.93 5.33 20.71
CA GLY A 221 -1.07 4.66 21.68
C GLY A 221 -1.00 3.14 21.49
N LYS A 222 -0.09 2.51 22.23
CA LYS A 222 -0.03 1.04 22.34
C LYS A 222 -1.25 0.52 23.11
N ASP A 223 -1.82 -0.58 22.65
CA ASP A 223 -3.02 -1.21 23.27
C ASP A 223 -4.10 -0.18 23.65
N SER A 224 -4.37 0.76 22.74
CA SER A 224 -5.27 1.89 23.00
C SER A 224 -6.22 2.13 21.83
N SER A 225 -7.21 2.98 22.06
CA SER A 225 -8.17 3.38 21.04
C SER A 225 -8.31 4.88 20.98
N GLU A 226 -8.50 5.41 19.77
CA GLU A 226 -8.79 6.82 19.53
C GLU A 226 -10.12 7.00 18.83
N SER A 227 -10.82 8.08 19.16
CA SER A 227 -12.10 8.41 18.53
C SER A 227 -11.88 9.03 17.16
N ILE A 228 -12.55 8.50 16.14
CA ILE A 228 -12.53 9.02 14.78
C ILE A 228 -13.93 9.46 14.37
N VAL A 229 -13.99 10.58 13.65
CA VAL A 229 -15.25 11.20 13.23
C VAL A 229 -15.17 11.59 11.77
N PHE A 230 -16.21 11.25 11.02
CA PHE A 230 -16.45 11.72 9.65
C PHE A 230 -17.74 12.52 9.60
N THR A 231 -17.73 13.62 8.87
CA THR A 231 -18.89 14.53 8.76
C THR A 231 -19.20 14.84 7.31
N TRP A 232 -20.48 14.83 6.97
CA TRP A 232 -21.01 15.25 5.68
C TRP A 232 -21.96 16.45 5.86
N PRO A 233 -21.91 17.46 4.97
CA PRO A 233 -22.67 18.70 5.11
C PRO A 233 -24.15 18.60 4.68
N TYR A 234 -24.70 17.39 4.71
CA TYR A 234 -26.08 17.09 4.41
C TYR A 234 -26.47 15.76 5.07
N GLU A 235 -27.77 15.56 5.24
CA GLU A 235 -28.32 14.29 5.69
C GLU A 235 -28.52 13.35 4.49
N PHE A 236 -28.08 12.10 4.62
CA PHE A 236 -28.36 11.11 3.58
C PHE A 236 -29.85 10.76 3.56
N ALA A 237 -30.46 10.87 2.38
CA ALA A 237 -31.83 10.43 2.13
C ALA A 237 -31.94 8.90 2.09
N ASP A 238 -30.89 8.24 1.58
CA ASP A 238 -30.81 6.79 1.50
C ASP A 238 -30.38 6.18 2.85
N GLN A 239 -30.95 5.01 3.17
CA GLN A 239 -30.53 4.27 4.35
C GLN A 239 -29.13 3.69 4.13
N VAL A 240 -28.19 4.04 5.01
CA VAL A 240 -26.86 3.43 5.04
C VAL A 240 -26.98 1.99 5.54
N SER A 241 -26.69 1.01 4.69
CA SER A 241 -26.83 -0.42 5.01
C SER A 241 -25.52 -1.03 5.52
N LYS A 242 -24.39 -0.56 4.98
CA LYS A 242 -23.03 -1.04 5.29
C LYS A 242 -22.08 0.15 5.36
N ILE A 243 -21.18 0.08 6.33
CA ILE A 243 -20.10 1.04 6.54
C ILE A 243 -18.78 0.26 6.47
N GLU A 244 -17.82 0.80 5.74
CA GLU A 244 -16.46 0.29 5.66
C GLU A 244 -15.51 1.41 6.06
N ILE A 245 -14.62 1.13 7.02
CA ILE A 245 -13.62 2.08 7.49
C ILE A 245 -12.27 1.39 7.38
N ILE A 246 -11.37 1.98 6.60
CA ILE A 246 -10.10 1.39 6.22
C ILE A 246 -8.98 2.32 6.70
N PRO A 247 -8.24 1.94 7.74
CA PRO A 247 -6.98 2.58 8.13
C PRO A 247 -5.89 2.28 7.10
N LEU A 248 -5.10 3.28 6.73
CA LEU A 248 -4.05 3.24 5.73
C LEU A 248 -2.85 4.09 6.17
N GLY A 249 -1.69 3.84 5.55
CA GLY A 249 -0.58 4.81 5.52
C GLY A 249 0.00 5.21 6.87
N TYR A 250 -0.04 4.34 7.88
CA TYR A 250 0.43 4.65 9.22
C TYR A 250 1.92 4.32 9.43
N ASN A 251 2.56 5.06 10.33
CA ASN A 251 3.94 4.80 10.75
C ASN A 251 3.96 4.11 12.11
N VAL A 252 4.72 3.02 12.22
CA VAL A 252 4.92 2.29 13.48
C VAL A 252 6.16 2.85 14.19
N LEU A 253 5.98 3.39 15.39
CA LEU A 253 7.06 3.79 16.28
C LEU A 253 7.42 2.64 17.22
N LYS A 254 8.62 2.10 17.03
CA LYS A 254 9.24 1.08 17.89
C LYS A 254 9.93 1.70 19.10
#